data_AF-A0AAV9ZNL5-F1
#
_entry.id   AF-A0AAV9ZNL5-F1
#
_cell.length_a   1.000
_cell.length_b   1.000
_cell.length_c   1.000
_cell.angle_alpha   90.00
_cell.angle_beta   90.00
_cell.angle_gamma   90.00
#
_symmetry.space_group_name_H-M   'P 1'
#
loop_
_entity.id
_entity.type
_entity.pdbx_description
1 polymer ?
#
loop_
_entity_poly.entity_id
_entity_poly.type
_entity_poly.pdbx_seq_one_letter_code
_entity_poly.pdbx_strand_id
1 'polypeptide(L)'
;HKRKKSKAPLAKAEFVAGKPPGGSRTNLKDYTEAGANLIKRAQHLYEVHVWTRDSYPGAVLQLETAKDVWDKVCTDAQSCMELTDRMATMITKYGVHGRSYVVDKVRPLIASTYGFKTGSSDKVKDKNIATYKMLLEESAFHYKDPEARTGYAKNEIIMDAIVAAWFKTKTGRGITYSEYFSPISLVTLALIFTVIEFGIQEWSTGQFHQATFDETANKIVYDNHLLDLTDWAALKPEVTNVVLQRMHDEARAGTGAALIKPAGRMTEEARERALAELEGMDVD
;
A
#
# COMPACT_ATOMS: atom_id res chain seq x y z
N HIS A 1 -12.84 -36.60 -23.80
CA HIS A 1 -13.26 -35.19 -23.89
C HIS A 1 -14.03 -34.79 -22.62
N LYS A 2 -13.41 -34.09 -21.67
CA LYS A 2 -14.12 -33.53 -20.50
C LYS A 2 -14.84 -32.26 -20.93
N ARG A 3 -16.18 -32.28 -20.93
CA ARG A 3 -17.06 -31.12 -21.15
C ARG A 3 -16.68 -30.02 -20.15
N LYS A 4 -16.21 -28.86 -20.63
CA LYS A 4 -16.19 -27.60 -19.86
C LYS A 4 -17.63 -27.34 -19.40
N LYS A 5 -17.89 -27.43 -18.10
CA LYS A 5 -19.16 -26.95 -17.53
C LYS A 5 -19.23 -25.45 -17.79
N SER A 6 -20.17 -25.04 -18.64
CA SER A 6 -20.57 -23.64 -18.79
C SER A 6 -20.93 -23.10 -17.40
N LYS A 7 -20.18 -22.10 -16.90
CA LYS A 7 -20.64 -21.32 -15.73
C LYS A 7 -21.98 -20.71 -16.12
N ALA A 8 -22.98 -20.80 -15.25
CA ALA A 8 -24.24 -20.07 -15.44
C ALA A 8 -23.93 -18.57 -15.60
N PRO A 9 -24.69 -17.83 -16.42
CA PRO A 9 -24.51 -16.38 -16.54
C PRO A 9 -24.64 -15.72 -15.16
N LEU A 10 -23.70 -14.85 -14.82
CA LEU A 10 -23.78 -14.07 -13.59
C LEU A 10 -25.02 -13.16 -13.63
N ALA A 11 -25.58 -12.84 -12.46
CA ALA A 11 -26.68 -11.90 -12.37
C ALA A 11 -26.24 -10.52 -12.92
N LYS A 12 -27.14 -9.82 -13.60
CA LYS A 12 -26.85 -8.47 -14.09
C LYS A 12 -26.68 -7.50 -12.94
N ALA A 13 -25.95 -6.41 -13.16
CA ALA A 13 -25.82 -5.37 -12.17
C ALA A 13 -27.18 -4.72 -11.85
N GLU A 14 -27.54 -4.66 -10.57
CA GLU A 14 -28.80 -4.08 -10.10
C GLU A 14 -28.65 -2.57 -9.83
N PHE A 15 -29.44 -1.78 -10.55
CA PHE A 15 -29.49 -0.33 -10.44
C PHE A 15 -30.78 0.09 -9.72
N VAL A 16 -30.72 1.18 -8.94
CA VAL A 16 -31.90 1.73 -8.25
C VAL A 16 -33.02 2.08 -9.24
N ALA A 17 -32.65 2.63 -10.40
CA ALA A 17 -33.59 3.01 -11.46
C ALA A 17 -33.97 1.84 -12.40
N GLY A 18 -33.57 0.60 -12.08
CA GLY A 18 -33.78 -0.58 -12.92
C GLY A 18 -32.96 -0.62 -14.22
N LYS A 19 -32.23 0.45 -14.54
CA LYS A 19 -31.34 0.56 -15.72
C LYS A 19 -30.09 1.39 -15.40
N PRO A 20 -28.98 1.20 -16.16
CA PRO A 20 -27.78 2.02 -16.01
C PRO A 20 -28.09 3.51 -16.27
N PRO A 21 -27.47 4.45 -15.53
CA PRO A 21 -27.57 5.88 -15.82
C PRO A 21 -26.97 6.23 -17.19
N GLY A 22 -27.59 7.15 -17.93
CA GLY A 22 -27.12 7.55 -19.26
C GLY A 22 -25.87 8.46 -19.27
N GLY A 23 -25.41 8.94 -18.12
CA GLY A 23 -24.26 9.85 -18.01
C GLY A 23 -22.94 9.13 -17.73
N SER A 24 -21.82 9.73 -18.15
CA SER A 24 -20.46 9.22 -17.95
C SER A 24 -20.00 9.26 -16.48
N ARG A 25 -20.58 10.13 -15.65
CA ARG A 25 -20.24 10.25 -14.23
C ARG A 25 -20.73 9.05 -13.45
N THR A 26 -19.81 8.32 -12.83
CA THR A 26 -20.08 7.12 -12.02
C THR A 26 -20.40 7.44 -10.56
N ASN A 27 -21.43 6.82 -9.96
CA ASN A 27 -21.78 7.04 -8.55
C ASN A 27 -22.25 5.74 -7.87
N LEU A 28 -21.87 5.53 -6.60
CA LEU A 28 -22.36 4.41 -5.78
C LEU A 28 -23.87 4.45 -5.58
N LYS A 29 -24.47 5.64 -5.54
CA LYS A 29 -25.92 5.84 -5.37
C LYS A 29 -26.76 5.31 -6.56
N ASP A 30 -26.11 4.98 -7.67
CA ASP A 30 -26.79 4.42 -8.84
C ASP A 30 -27.17 2.94 -8.63
N TYR A 31 -26.53 2.26 -7.66
CA TYR A 31 -26.67 0.82 -7.40
C TYR A 31 -27.54 0.56 -6.19
N THR A 32 -28.15 -0.63 -6.15
CA THR A 32 -28.82 -1.12 -4.93
C THR A 32 -27.85 -1.15 -3.75
N GLU A 33 -28.36 -1.16 -2.52
CA GLU A 33 -27.51 -1.18 -1.32
C GLU A 33 -26.53 -2.37 -1.33
N ALA A 34 -27.02 -3.55 -1.74
CA ALA A 34 -26.19 -4.74 -1.90
C ALA A 34 -25.05 -4.51 -2.91
N GLY A 35 -25.37 -3.99 -4.11
CA GLY A 35 -24.36 -3.70 -5.14
C GLY A 35 -23.36 -2.63 -4.70
N ALA A 36 -23.83 -1.55 -4.08
CA ALA A 36 -22.98 -0.48 -3.57
C ALA A 36 -22.02 -0.99 -2.48
N ASN A 37 -22.46 -1.89 -1.61
CA ASN A 37 -21.61 -2.48 -0.57
C ASN A 37 -20.53 -3.40 -1.16
N LEU A 38 -20.83 -4.18 -2.20
CA LEU A 38 -19.82 -4.96 -2.92
C LEU A 38 -18.78 -4.05 -3.59
N ILE A 39 -19.22 -2.99 -4.27
CA ILE A 39 -18.32 -2.02 -4.92
C ILE A 39 -17.40 -1.37 -3.89
N LYS A 40 -17.92 -0.94 -2.73
CA LYS A 40 -17.08 -0.38 -1.65
C LYS A 40 -16.03 -1.36 -1.14
N ARG A 41 -16.40 -2.64 -0.95
CA ARG A 41 -15.43 -3.69 -0.55
C ARG A 41 -14.35 -3.89 -1.61
N ALA A 42 -14.73 -3.89 -2.89
CA ALA A 42 -13.77 -4.01 -4.00
C ALA A 42 -12.86 -2.79 -4.09
N GLN A 43 -13.38 -1.58 -3.90
CA GLN A 43 -12.59 -0.34 -3.82
C GLN A 43 -11.54 -0.41 -2.70
N HIS A 44 -11.94 -0.84 -1.50
CA HIS A 44 -11.01 -0.99 -0.37
C HIS A 44 -9.92 -2.02 -0.65
N LEU A 45 -10.29 -3.17 -1.24
CA LEU A 45 -9.31 -4.20 -1.59
C LEU A 45 -8.38 -3.75 -2.72
N TYR A 46 -8.87 -2.96 -3.68
CA TYR A 46 -8.06 -2.36 -4.73
C TYR A 46 -7.01 -1.39 -4.15
N GLU A 47 -7.39 -0.53 -3.19
CA GLU A 47 -6.41 0.31 -2.48
C GLU A 47 -5.32 -0.53 -1.81
N VAL A 48 -5.69 -1.64 -1.17
CA VAL A 48 -4.74 -2.55 -0.53
C VAL A 48 -3.77 -3.12 -1.55
N HIS A 49 -4.22 -3.53 -2.74
CA HIS A 49 -3.34 -3.94 -3.83
C HIS A 49 -2.39 -2.82 -4.27
N VAL A 50 -2.88 -1.58 -4.33
CA VAL A 50 -2.07 -0.41 -4.68
C VAL A 50 -0.96 -0.16 -3.65
N TRP A 51 -1.26 -0.32 -2.36
CA TRP A 51 -0.25 -0.13 -1.31
C TRP A 51 0.75 -1.28 -1.22
N THR A 52 0.32 -2.51 -1.49
CA THR A 52 1.10 -3.71 -1.13
C THR A 52 1.73 -4.43 -2.31
N ARG A 53 1.21 -4.27 -3.53
CA ARG A 53 1.66 -5.01 -4.73
C ARG A 53 2.22 -4.14 -5.84
N ASP A 54 1.53 -3.05 -6.20
CA ASP A 54 2.00 -2.11 -7.21
C ASP A 54 1.33 -0.76 -7.00
N SER A 55 2.10 0.25 -6.63
CA SER A 55 1.56 1.59 -6.37
C SER A 55 1.29 2.41 -7.62
N TYR A 56 1.84 2.03 -8.78
CA TYR A 56 1.65 2.73 -10.06
C TYR A 56 1.40 1.76 -11.22
N PRO A 57 0.33 0.94 -11.15
CA PRO A 57 0.05 -0.07 -12.15
C PRO A 57 -0.32 0.57 -13.49
N GLY A 58 0.16 -0.02 -14.58
CA GLY A 58 -0.25 0.34 -15.93
C GLY A 58 -1.73 0.04 -16.20
N ALA A 59 -2.32 0.66 -17.22
CA ALA A 59 -3.76 0.60 -17.49
C ALA A 59 -4.31 -0.84 -17.62
N VAL A 60 -3.55 -1.75 -18.23
CA VAL A 60 -3.93 -3.16 -18.36
C VAL A 60 -4.03 -3.82 -16.98
N LEU A 61 -2.98 -3.68 -16.17
CA LEU A 61 -2.91 -4.26 -14.83
C LEU A 61 -3.95 -3.66 -13.87
N GLN A 62 -4.31 -2.38 -14.04
CA GLN A 62 -5.42 -1.77 -13.30
C GLN A 62 -6.74 -2.51 -13.55
N LEU A 63 -7.06 -2.80 -14.81
CA LEU A 63 -8.30 -3.50 -15.17
C LEU A 63 -8.29 -4.97 -14.75
N GLU A 64 -7.15 -5.64 -14.86
CA GLU A 64 -6.97 -7.02 -14.38
C GLU A 64 -7.14 -7.09 -12.86
N THR A 65 -6.46 -6.20 -12.13
CA THR A 65 -6.59 -6.10 -10.67
C THR A 65 -8.02 -5.80 -10.26
N ALA A 66 -8.72 -4.89 -10.97
CA ALA A 66 -10.12 -4.58 -10.69
C ALA A 66 -11.06 -5.80 -10.85
N LYS A 67 -10.78 -6.67 -11.84
CA LYS A 67 -11.51 -7.93 -12.02
C LYS A 67 -11.20 -8.92 -10.89
N ASP A 68 -9.93 -9.08 -10.55
CA ASP A 68 -9.51 -10.03 -9.50
C ASP A 68 -10.09 -9.67 -8.14
N VAL A 69 -10.05 -8.38 -7.75
CA VAL A 69 -10.63 -7.93 -6.48
C VAL A 69 -12.15 -8.05 -6.48
N TRP A 70 -12.80 -7.86 -7.63
CA TRP A 70 -14.24 -8.05 -7.78
C TRP A 70 -14.64 -9.51 -7.59
N ASP A 71 -13.98 -10.42 -8.30
CA ASP A 71 -14.23 -11.85 -8.21
C ASP A 71 -14.01 -12.36 -6.78
N LYS A 72 -12.97 -11.88 -6.11
CA LYS A 72 -12.73 -12.19 -4.69
C LYS A 72 -13.86 -11.69 -3.80
N VAL A 73 -14.26 -10.43 -3.92
CA VAL A 73 -15.33 -9.84 -3.09
C VAL A 73 -16.66 -10.55 -3.30
N CYS A 74 -16.99 -10.88 -4.55
CA CYS A 74 -18.21 -11.63 -4.87
C CYS A 74 -18.18 -13.05 -4.33
N THR A 75 -17.04 -13.73 -4.41
CA THR A 75 -16.85 -15.06 -3.83
C THR A 75 -17.03 -15.02 -2.32
N ASP A 76 -16.39 -14.06 -1.63
CA ASP A 76 -16.47 -13.88 -0.18
C ASP A 76 -17.88 -13.49 0.28
N ALA A 77 -18.65 -12.80 -0.57
CA ALA A 77 -20.04 -12.42 -0.28
C ALA A 77 -21.07 -13.50 -0.64
N GLN A 78 -20.65 -14.58 -1.32
CA GLN A 78 -21.55 -15.58 -1.92
C GLN A 78 -22.66 -14.97 -2.78
N SER A 79 -22.41 -13.78 -3.31
CA SER A 79 -23.33 -12.99 -4.11
C SER A 79 -22.53 -12.31 -5.20
N CYS A 80 -22.88 -12.58 -6.44
CA CYS A 80 -22.08 -12.22 -7.59
C CYS A 80 -22.95 -11.59 -8.67
N MET A 81 -22.51 -10.43 -9.14
CA MET A 81 -23.10 -9.72 -10.26
C MET A 81 -21.99 -9.41 -11.27
N GLU A 82 -22.37 -9.28 -12.53
CA GLU A 82 -21.46 -8.96 -13.62
C GLU A 82 -20.70 -7.65 -13.33
N LEU A 83 -19.36 -7.68 -13.47
CA LEU A 83 -18.54 -6.49 -13.40
C LEU A 83 -18.71 -5.68 -14.67
N THR A 84 -19.43 -4.56 -14.58
CA THR A 84 -19.58 -3.62 -15.69
C THR A 84 -18.37 -2.69 -15.81
N ASP A 85 -18.13 -2.13 -17.00
CA ASP A 85 -17.07 -1.12 -17.21
C ASP A 85 -17.23 0.10 -16.29
N ARG A 86 -18.47 0.45 -15.96
CA ARG A 86 -18.81 1.53 -15.02
C ARG A 86 -18.31 1.21 -13.61
N MET A 87 -18.47 -0.03 -13.17
CA MET A 87 -17.99 -0.51 -11.87
C MET A 87 -16.47 -0.64 -11.86
N ALA A 88 -15.87 -1.19 -12.92
CA ALA A 88 -14.42 -1.26 -13.08
C ALA A 88 -13.79 0.13 -12.98
N THR A 89 -14.35 1.13 -13.68
CA THR A 89 -13.93 2.54 -13.59
C THR A 89 -14.04 3.10 -12.16
N MET A 90 -15.07 2.72 -11.40
CA MET A 90 -15.22 3.14 -10.00
C MET A 90 -14.19 2.50 -9.07
N ILE A 91 -13.77 1.28 -9.37
CA ILE A 91 -12.77 0.54 -8.60
C ILE A 91 -11.37 1.10 -8.92
N THR A 92 -11.01 1.24 -10.19
CA THR A 92 -9.67 1.68 -10.58
C THR A 92 -9.34 3.12 -10.15
N LYS A 93 -10.34 4.01 -10.11
CA LYS A 93 -10.20 5.37 -9.55
C LYS A 93 -9.69 5.39 -8.10
N TYR A 94 -9.89 4.31 -7.35
CA TYR A 94 -9.37 4.22 -5.98
C TYR A 94 -7.86 4.02 -5.91
N GLY A 95 -7.15 3.83 -7.04
CA GLY A 95 -5.69 3.88 -7.03
C GLY A 95 -5.15 5.26 -6.66
N VAL A 96 -5.65 6.30 -7.33
CA VAL A 96 -5.30 7.71 -7.01
C VAL A 96 -5.70 8.04 -5.58
N HIS A 97 -6.93 7.66 -5.20
CA HIS A 97 -7.43 7.87 -3.85
C HIS A 97 -6.55 7.20 -2.79
N GLY A 98 -6.11 5.95 -3.03
CA GLY A 98 -5.24 5.20 -2.14
C GLY A 98 -3.90 5.90 -1.92
N ARG A 99 -3.28 6.46 -2.96
CA ARG A 99 -2.02 7.24 -2.83
C ARG A 99 -2.24 8.54 -2.05
N SER A 100 -3.24 9.34 -2.44
CA SER A 100 -3.57 10.59 -1.74
C SER A 100 -3.91 10.37 -0.27
N TYR A 101 -4.57 9.25 0.04
CA TYR A 101 -4.85 8.85 1.41
C TYR A 101 -3.56 8.72 2.25
N VAL A 102 -2.51 8.09 1.71
CA VAL A 102 -1.22 7.95 2.41
C VAL A 102 -0.57 9.33 2.61
N VAL A 103 -0.57 10.17 1.57
CA VAL A 103 -0.06 11.55 1.65
C VAL A 103 -0.72 12.32 2.79
N ASP A 104 -2.05 12.27 2.89
CA ASP A 104 -2.81 12.97 3.93
C ASP A 104 -2.49 12.47 5.35
N LYS A 105 -2.08 11.21 5.50
CA LYS A 105 -1.70 10.63 6.81
C LYS A 105 -0.27 10.93 7.20
N VAL A 106 0.66 10.94 6.22
CA VAL A 106 2.09 11.06 6.47
C VAL A 106 2.54 12.52 6.53
N ARG A 107 2.00 13.39 5.67
CA ARG A 107 2.41 14.81 5.60
C ARG A 107 2.44 15.53 6.96
N PRO A 108 1.46 15.36 7.87
CA PRO A 108 1.49 16.01 9.18
C PRO A 108 2.65 15.56 10.08
N LEU A 109 3.22 14.37 9.85
CA LEU A 109 4.31 13.80 10.66
C LEU A 109 5.66 14.44 10.32
N ILE A 110 5.86 14.81 9.05
CA ILE A 110 7.16 15.24 8.51
C ILE A 110 7.71 16.45 9.25
N ALA A 111 6.86 17.47 9.48
CA ALA A 111 7.30 18.69 10.15
C ALA A 111 7.72 18.42 11.61
N SER A 112 6.95 17.60 12.33
CA SER A 112 7.26 17.26 13.73
C SER A 112 8.50 16.39 13.87
N THR A 113 8.69 15.40 13.00
CA THR A 113 9.84 14.48 13.07
C THR A 113 11.14 15.22 12.75
N TYR A 114 11.16 15.99 11.65
CA TYR A 114 12.40 16.62 11.18
C TYR A 114 12.62 18.04 11.72
N GLY A 115 11.68 18.55 12.52
CA GLY A 115 11.82 19.84 13.20
C GLY A 115 11.66 21.06 12.29
N PHE A 116 10.96 20.92 11.17
CA PHE A 116 10.58 22.05 10.31
C PHE A 116 9.66 23.01 11.07
N LYS A 117 9.84 24.32 10.85
CA LYS A 117 9.08 25.37 11.55
C LYS A 117 8.42 26.33 10.57
N THR A 118 7.19 26.74 10.86
CA THR A 118 6.40 27.67 10.03
C THR A 118 6.77 29.16 10.20
N GLY A 119 7.82 29.48 10.97
CA GLY A 119 8.26 30.86 11.19
C GLY A 119 8.76 31.54 9.91
N SER A 120 8.57 32.86 9.82
CA SER A 120 8.91 33.65 8.63
C SER A 120 10.28 34.34 8.68
N SER A 121 11.00 34.26 9.80
CA SER A 121 12.32 34.88 9.92
C SER A 121 13.35 34.17 9.06
N ASP A 122 14.34 34.92 8.57
CA ASP A 122 15.40 34.37 7.71
C ASP A 122 16.15 33.22 8.39
N LYS A 123 16.43 33.35 9.69
CA LYS A 123 17.01 32.26 10.50
C LYS A 123 16.19 30.97 10.48
N VAL A 124 14.85 31.06 10.49
CA VAL A 124 13.99 29.87 10.41
C VAL A 124 14.01 29.28 9.01
N LYS A 125 13.93 30.12 7.98
CA LYS A 125 14.00 29.67 6.58
C LYS A 125 15.34 28.99 6.29
N ASP A 126 16.46 29.59 6.68
CA ASP A 126 17.80 29.04 6.49
C ASP A 126 17.95 27.68 7.17
N LYS A 127 17.41 27.55 8.40
CA LYS A 127 17.40 26.27 9.10
C LYS A 127 16.58 25.22 8.35
N ASN A 128 15.36 25.55 7.93
CA ASN A 128 14.51 24.63 7.19
C ASN A 128 15.17 24.21 5.85
N ILE A 129 15.80 25.14 5.13
CA ILE A 129 16.53 24.84 3.88
C ILE A 129 17.70 23.89 4.16
N ALA A 130 18.46 24.13 5.24
CA ALA A 130 19.55 23.24 5.63
C ALA A 130 19.04 21.83 5.97
N THR A 131 17.95 21.73 6.73
CA THR A 131 17.30 20.45 7.04
C THR A 131 16.79 19.75 5.78
N TYR A 132 16.09 20.45 4.89
CA TYR A 132 15.63 19.93 3.60
C TYR A 132 16.78 19.35 2.78
N LYS A 133 17.87 20.11 2.61
CA LYS A 133 19.04 19.68 1.84
C LYS A 133 19.69 18.45 2.45
N MET A 134 19.93 18.44 3.76
CA MET A 134 20.54 17.30 4.45
C MET A 134 19.71 16.03 4.28
N LEU A 135 18.38 16.13 4.43
CA LEU A 135 17.50 14.97 4.36
C LEU A 135 17.38 14.36 2.96
N LEU A 136 17.47 15.18 1.90
CA LEU A 136 17.37 14.70 0.52
C LEU A 136 18.73 14.38 -0.12
N GLU A 137 19.83 14.80 0.48
CA GLU A 137 21.15 14.40 0.03
C GLU A 137 21.31 12.88 0.19
N GLU A 138 21.41 12.17 -0.93
CA GLU A 138 21.43 10.69 -0.99
C GLU A 138 20.29 10.05 -0.18
N SER A 139 19.11 10.67 -0.19
CA SER A 139 17.92 10.18 0.50
C SER A 139 18.13 9.91 2.00
N ALA A 140 18.96 10.72 2.68
CA ALA A 140 19.31 10.52 4.09
C ALA A 140 18.10 10.36 5.05
N PHE A 141 16.93 10.87 4.68
CA PHE A 141 15.71 10.85 5.51
C PHE A 141 15.26 9.46 6.00
N HIS A 142 15.58 8.38 5.29
CA HIS A 142 15.15 7.03 5.67
C HIS A 142 16.10 6.31 6.65
N TYR A 143 17.26 6.90 6.96
CA TYR A 143 18.19 6.37 7.95
C TYR A 143 17.76 6.72 9.38
N LYS A 144 18.06 5.81 10.32
CA LYS A 144 17.87 6.06 11.76
C LYS A 144 18.65 7.30 12.21
N ASP A 145 19.88 7.41 11.72
CA ASP A 145 20.71 8.61 11.86
C ASP A 145 20.98 9.17 10.45
N PRO A 146 20.23 10.21 10.03
CA PRO A 146 20.40 10.83 8.72
C PRO A 146 21.79 11.44 8.49
N GLU A 147 22.41 12.01 9.51
CA GLU A 147 23.72 12.68 9.37
C GLU A 147 24.84 11.64 9.20
N ALA A 148 24.83 10.58 10.01
CA ALA A 148 25.81 9.49 9.90
C ALA A 148 25.47 8.47 8.81
N ARG A 149 24.27 8.57 8.20
CA ARG A 149 23.71 7.62 7.22
C ARG A 149 23.74 6.17 7.73
N THR A 150 23.36 5.97 9.00
CA THR A 150 23.33 4.63 9.62
C THR A 150 21.91 4.15 9.92
N GLY A 151 21.70 2.84 9.77
CA GLY A 151 20.40 2.22 9.98
C GLY A 151 19.40 2.53 8.85
N TYR A 152 19.72 2.09 7.63
CA TYR A 152 18.82 2.20 6.48
C TYR A 152 17.42 1.64 6.78
N ALA A 153 16.38 2.35 6.32
CA ALA A 153 14.96 2.05 6.54
C ALA A 153 14.54 1.96 8.03
N LYS A 154 15.24 2.65 8.94
CA LYS A 154 14.97 2.63 10.39
C LYS A 154 14.71 4.01 11.00
N ASN A 155 14.48 5.03 10.17
CA ASN A 155 13.98 6.31 10.68
C ASN A 155 12.62 6.11 11.35
N GLU A 156 12.37 6.78 12.48
CA GLU A 156 11.14 6.64 13.26
C GLU A 156 9.88 6.99 12.45
N ILE A 157 9.96 7.97 11.54
CA ILE A 157 8.83 8.40 10.73
C ILE A 157 8.29 7.27 9.85
N ILE A 158 9.11 6.28 9.48
CA ILE A 158 8.70 5.17 8.61
C ILE A 158 7.64 4.35 9.34
N MET A 159 7.89 4.01 10.60
CA MET A 159 6.93 3.26 11.42
C MET A 159 5.71 4.10 11.76
N ASP A 160 5.90 5.39 12.10
CA ASP A 160 4.78 6.30 12.35
C ASP A 160 3.88 6.46 11.12
N ALA A 161 4.47 6.52 9.92
CA ALA A 161 3.78 6.60 8.65
C ALA A 161 2.96 5.33 8.36
N ILE A 162 3.56 4.14 8.53
CA ILE A 162 2.87 2.85 8.39
C ILE A 162 1.67 2.77 9.34
N VAL A 163 1.89 3.13 10.62
CA VAL A 163 0.83 3.10 11.62
C VAL A 163 -0.27 4.10 11.31
N ALA A 164 0.09 5.35 11.01
CA ALA A 164 -0.87 6.41 10.70
C ALA A 164 -1.70 6.10 9.45
N ALA A 165 -1.09 5.48 8.44
CA ALA A 165 -1.76 5.10 7.20
C ALA A 165 -2.71 3.91 7.40
N TRP A 166 -2.24 2.79 7.96
CA TRP A 166 -3.00 1.53 7.84
C TRP A 166 -3.38 0.88 9.16
N PHE A 167 -2.67 1.17 10.25
CA PHE A 167 -2.83 0.49 11.53
C PHE A 167 -3.35 1.40 12.64
N LYS A 168 -3.80 2.63 12.37
CA LYS A 168 -4.23 3.55 13.44
C LYS A 168 -5.38 3.04 14.31
N THR A 169 -6.25 2.17 13.77
CA THR A 169 -7.45 1.67 14.47
C THR A 169 -7.59 0.16 14.31
N LYS A 170 -8.39 -0.46 15.20
CA LYS A 170 -8.72 -1.90 15.13
C LYS A 170 -9.48 -2.32 13.85
N THR A 171 -9.96 -1.35 13.08
CA THR A 171 -10.63 -1.52 11.78
C THR A 171 -9.86 -0.88 10.64
N GLY A 172 -8.60 -0.50 10.89
CA GLY A 172 -7.69 0.02 9.88
C GLY A 172 -7.40 -1.03 8.80
N ARG A 173 -7.02 -0.57 7.61
CA ARG A 173 -6.78 -1.44 6.45
C ARG A 173 -5.71 -2.51 6.71
N GLY A 174 -4.65 -2.15 7.44
CA GLY A 174 -3.60 -3.07 7.85
C GLY A 174 -4.07 -4.12 8.85
N ILE A 175 -5.17 -3.87 9.59
CA ILE A 175 -5.78 -4.85 10.49
C ILE A 175 -6.79 -5.74 9.76
N THR A 176 -7.65 -5.15 8.93
CA THR A 176 -8.72 -5.86 8.21
C THR A 176 -8.17 -6.76 7.10
N TYR A 177 -7.10 -6.33 6.42
CA TYR A 177 -6.46 -7.04 5.31
C TYR A 177 -5.02 -7.41 5.67
N SER A 178 -4.80 -7.84 6.93
CA SER A 178 -3.47 -8.07 7.51
C SER A 178 -2.61 -9.01 6.67
N GLU A 179 -3.23 -9.98 5.98
CA GLU A 179 -2.56 -10.93 5.10
C GLU A 179 -1.86 -10.28 3.89
N TYR A 180 -2.26 -9.07 3.50
CA TYR A 180 -1.61 -8.31 2.42
C TYR A 180 -0.42 -7.47 2.93
N PHE A 181 -0.36 -7.22 4.24
CA PHE A 181 0.68 -6.41 4.88
C PHE A 181 1.68 -7.25 5.69
N SER A 182 1.57 -8.58 5.70
CA SER A 182 2.44 -9.48 6.47
C SER A 182 3.28 -10.36 5.53
N PRO A 183 4.61 -10.15 5.43
CA PRO A 183 5.38 -9.02 5.99
C PRO A 183 5.08 -7.69 5.25
N ILE A 184 5.54 -6.56 5.80
CA ILE A 184 5.45 -5.27 5.09
C ILE A 184 6.23 -5.42 3.77
N SER A 185 5.59 -5.20 2.63
CA SER A 185 6.26 -5.36 1.33
C SER A 185 7.20 -4.19 1.02
N LEU A 186 8.21 -4.45 0.17
CA LEU A 186 9.08 -3.38 -0.35
C LEU A 186 8.28 -2.32 -1.14
N VAL A 187 7.19 -2.73 -1.79
CA VAL A 187 6.23 -1.84 -2.46
C VAL A 187 5.63 -0.86 -1.46
N THR A 188 5.17 -1.35 -0.30
CA THR A 188 4.64 -0.52 0.78
C THR A 188 5.68 0.49 1.25
N LEU A 189 6.92 0.04 1.49
CA LEU A 189 8.01 0.91 1.93
C LEU A 189 8.39 1.96 0.88
N ALA A 190 8.48 1.58 -0.39
CA ALA A 190 8.80 2.50 -1.49
C ALA A 190 7.75 3.62 -1.58
N LEU A 191 6.46 3.28 -1.42
CA LEU A 191 5.40 4.28 -1.37
C LEU A 191 5.56 5.23 -0.17
N ILE A 192 5.85 4.69 1.02
CA ILE A 192 6.11 5.52 2.21
C ILE A 192 7.30 6.45 1.98
N PHE A 193 8.41 5.95 1.42
CA PHE A 193 9.60 6.76 1.13
C PHE A 193 9.29 7.88 0.15
N THR A 194 8.57 7.56 -0.93
CA THR A 194 8.12 8.54 -1.93
C THR A 194 7.29 9.65 -1.28
N VAL A 195 6.34 9.30 -0.40
CA VAL A 195 5.47 10.27 0.26
C VAL A 195 6.24 11.13 1.28
N ILE A 196 7.20 10.55 2.01
CA ILE A 196 8.07 11.29 2.93
C ILE A 196 8.93 12.27 2.13
N GLU A 197 9.60 11.82 1.07
CA GLU A 197 10.40 12.68 0.21
C GLU A 197 9.57 13.82 -0.37
N PHE A 198 8.40 13.52 -0.91
CA PHE A 198 7.47 14.52 -1.44
C PHE A 198 7.13 15.59 -0.38
N GLY A 199 6.78 15.18 0.84
CA GLY A 199 6.46 16.15 1.88
C GLY A 199 7.67 16.88 2.46
N ILE A 200 8.89 16.35 2.33
CA ILE A 200 10.13 17.10 2.58
C ILE A 200 10.34 18.17 1.50
N GLN A 201 10.05 17.86 0.22
CA GLN A 201 10.14 18.81 -0.89
C GLN A 201 9.21 20.03 -0.72
N GLU A 202 8.08 19.87 -0.03
CA GLU A 202 7.17 20.97 0.34
C GLU A 202 7.84 22.04 1.23
N TRP A 203 9.06 21.80 1.74
CA TRP A 203 9.86 22.73 2.55
C TRP A 203 11.10 23.29 1.84
N SER A 204 11.27 23.01 0.54
CA SER A 204 12.49 23.36 -0.23
C SER A 204 12.87 24.84 -0.22
N THR A 205 11.91 25.76 -0.06
CA THR A 205 12.15 27.22 0.00
C THR A 205 12.41 27.73 1.43
N GLY A 206 12.42 26.82 2.42
CA GLY A 206 12.45 27.16 3.84
C GLY A 206 11.07 27.51 4.42
N GLN A 207 10.02 27.54 3.60
CA GLN A 207 8.64 27.71 4.02
C GLN A 207 7.80 26.52 3.54
N PHE A 208 6.74 26.22 4.28
CA PHE A 208 5.82 25.16 3.90
C PHE A 208 4.95 25.60 2.71
N HIS A 209 5.03 24.85 1.63
CA HIS A 209 4.17 24.98 0.46
C HIS A 209 3.49 23.65 0.17
N GLN A 210 2.21 23.53 0.53
CA GLN A 210 1.44 22.34 0.23
C GLN A 210 1.29 22.18 -1.29
N ALA A 211 1.91 21.12 -1.82
CA ALA A 211 1.90 20.80 -3.24
C ALA A 211 0.85 19.73 -3.56
N THR A 212 0.48 19.63 -4.84
CA THR A 212 -0.32 18.50 -5.33
C THR A 212 0.61 17.31 -5.56
N PHE A 213 0.18 16.13 -5.10
CA PHE A 213 0.92 14.89 -5.33
C PHE A 213 0.73 14.44 -6.79
N ASP A 214 1.64 14.87 -7.66
CA ASP A 214 1.61 14.53 -9.09
C ASP A 214 2.03 13.07 -9.32
N GLU A 215 1.17 12.28 -9.96
CA GLU A 215 1.43 10.84 -10.12
C GLU A 215 2.59 10.54 -11.07
N THR A 216 2.77 11.36 -12.09
CA THR A 216 3.79 11.10 -13.12
C THR A 216 5.18 11.35 -12.55
N ALA A 217 5.37 12.48 -11.86
CA ALA A 217 6.62 12.82 -11.21
C ALA A 217 6.93 11.86 -10.05
N ASN A 218 5.94 11.56 -9.19
CA ASN A 218 6.16 10.69 -8.04
C ASN A 218 6.32 9.21 -8.42
N LYS A 219 5.86 8.77 -9.61
CA LYS A 219 6.17 7.42 -10.10
C LYS A 219 7.67 7.21 -10.27
N ILE A 220 8.39 8.19 -10.82
CA ILE A 220 9.84 8.08 -11.05
C ILE A 220 10.57 7.97 -9.70
N VAL A 221 10.20 8.82 -8.74
CA VAL A 221 10.74 8.78 -7.37
C VAL A 221 10.46 7.42 -6.71
N TYR A 222 9.24 6.92 -6.87
CA TYR A 222 8.85 5.60 -6.37
C TYR A 222 9.65 4.46 -6.99
N ASP A 223 9.84 4.45 -8.31
CA ASP A 223 10.58 3.41 -9.01
C ASP A 223 12.05 3.35 -8.52
N ASN A 224 12.66 4.52 -8.26
CA ASN A 224 14.01 4.61 -7.69
C ASN A 224 14.06 4.04 -6.26
N HIS A 225 13.14 4.44 -5.38
CA HIS A 225 13.09 3.89 -4.01
C HIS A 225 12.84 2.39 -4.00
N LEU A 226 11.99 1.89 -4.91
CA LEU A 226 11.74 0.46 -5.03
C LEU A 226 12.98 -0.31 -5.49
N LEU A 227 13.77 0.27 -6.41
CA LEU A 227 15.05 -0.30 -6.83
C LEU A 227 16.03 -0.38 -5.66
N ASP A 228 16.25 0.73 -4.96
CA ASP A 228 17.17 0.80 -3.80
C ASP A 228 16.77 -0.17 -2.69
N LEU A 229 15.47 -0.27 -2.39
CA LEU A 229 14.93 -1.22 -1.41
C LEU A 229 15.11 -2.67 -1.86
N THR A 230 15.00 -2.95 -3.16
CA THR A 230 15.21 -4.28 -3.73
C THR A 230 16.68 -4.68 -3.61
N ASP A 231 17.60 -3.77 -3.95
CA ASP A 231 19.04 -3.99 -3.80
C ASP A 231 19.43 -4.19 -2.33
N TRP A 232 18.90 -3.35 -1.43
CA TRP A 232 19.07 -3.51 0.01
C TRP A 232 18.57 -4.86 0.53
N ALA A 233 17.39 -5.29 0.08
CA ALA A 233 16.83 -6.59 0.47
C ALA A 233 17.68 -7.75 -0.05
N ALA A 234 18.25 -7.63 -1.24
CA ALA A 234 19.12 -8.64 -1.84
C ALA A 234 20.45 -8.82 -1.09
N LEU A 235 20.92 -7.82 -0.33
CA LEU A 235 22.16 -7.93 0.45
C LEU A 235 22.09 -9.06 1.49
N LYS A 236 20.96 -9.18 2.20
CA LYS A 236 20.69 -10.23 3.21
C LYS A 236 19.18 -10.55 3.29
N PRO A 237 18.64 -11.34 2.36
CA PRO A 237 17.18 -11.57 2.24
C PRO A 237 16.52 -12.05 3.53
N GLU A 238 17.13 -13.02 4.22
CA GLU A 238 16.58 -13.57 5.47
C GLU A 238 16.47 -12.52 6.59
N VAL A 239 17.50 -11.68 6.73
CA VAL A 239 17.52 -10.63 7.75
C VAL A 239 16.51 -9.54 7.41
N THR A 240 16.45 -9.14 6.13
CA THR A 240 15.49 -8.14 5.66
C THR A 240 14.06 -8.63 5.83
N ASN A 241 13.74 -9.89 5.50
CA ASN A 241 12.42 -10.47 5.74
C ASN A 241 12.01 -10.43 7.21
N VAL A 242 12.94 -10.74 8.13
CA VAL A 242 12.69 -10.60 9.57
C VAL A 242 12.40 -9.15 9.97
N VAL A 243 13.14 -8.18 9.41
CA VAL A 243 12.88 -6.75 9.66
C VAL A 243 11.49 -6.34 9.17
N LEU A 244 11.11 -6.71 7.95
CA LEU A 244 9.82 -6.40 7.35
C LEU A 244 8.64 -7.06 8.10
N GLN A 245 8.83 -8.29 8.56
CA GLN A 245 7.85 -8.98 9.41
C GLN A 245 7.71 -8.26 10.76
N ARG A 246 8.84 -7.85 11.36
CA ARG A 246 8.81 -7.12 12.63
C ARG A 246 8.09 -5.78 12.51
N MET A 247 8.28 -5.04 11.41
CA MET A 247 7.54 -3.80 11.14
C MET A 247 6.02 -4.05 11.14
N HIS A 248 5.55 -5.11 10.49
CA HIS A 248 4.13 -5.49 10.50
C HIS A 248 3.65 -5.80 11.94
N ASP A 249 4.40 -6.62 12.67
CA ASP A 249 4.00 -7.09 13.99
C ASP A 249 3.96 -5.94 15.02
N GLU A 250 4.94 -5.03 14.97
CA GLU A 250 4.99 -3.81 15.78
C GLU A 250 3.82 -2.88 15.45
N ALA A 251 3.56 -2.62 14.17
CA ALA A 251 2.44 -1.77 13.74
C ALA A 251 1.09 -2.35 14.18
N ARG A 252 0.92 -3.67 14.12
CA ARG A 252 -0.28 -4.36 14.59
C ARG A 252 -0.42 -4.33 16.11
N ALA A 253 0.66 -4.57 16.85
CA ALA A 253 0.64 -4.62 18.32
C ALA A 253 0.26 -3.27 18.94
N GLY A 254 0.70 -2.15 18.35
CA GLY A 254 0.35 -0.79 18.79
C GLY A 254 -1.15 -0.48 18.80
N THR A 255 -1.98 -1.31 18.14
CA THR A 255 -3.44 -1.15 18.06
C THR A 255 -4.22 -1.88 19.15
N GLY A 256 -3.52 -2.68 19.98
CA GLY A 256 -4.14 -3.63 20.91
C GLY A 256 -4.85 -4.80 20.21
N ALA A 257 -4.64 -5.00 18.91
CA ALA A 257 -5.07 -6.22 18.22
C ALA A 257 -4.11 -7.38 18.58
N ALA A 258 -4.66 -8.57 18.82
CA ALA A 258 -3.83 -9.75 19.08
C ALA A 258 -2.91 -10.07 17.88
N LEU A 259 -1.70 -10.52 18.18
CA LEU A 259 -0.78 -11.07 17.19
C LEU A 259 -1.46 -12.24 16.47
N ILE A 260 -1.59 -12.16 15.15
CA ILE A 260 -1.93 -13.33 14.34
C ILE A 260 -0.62 -14.07 14.16
N LYS A 261 -0.35 -15.08 14.99
CA LYS A 261 0.73 -16.03 14.69
C LYS A 261 0.18 -17.01 13.66
N PRO A 262 0.63 -16.99 12.39
CA PRO A 262 0.33 -18.08 11.49
C PRO A 262 0.95 -19.35 12.09
N ALA A 263 0.11 -20.22 12.64
CA ALA A 263 0.52 -21.57 13.00
C ALA A 263 0.69 -22.32 11.68
N GLY A 264 1.91 -22.33 11.15
CA GLY A 264 2.27 -23.26 10.08
C GLY A 264 1.79 -24.65 10.50
N ARG A 265 0.97 -25.29 9.66
CA ARG A 265 0.41 -26.61 9.97
C ARG A 265 1.43 -27.74 9.81
N MET A 266 2.60 -27.40 9.27
CA MET A 266 3.71 -28.31 9.07
C MET A 266 4.53 -28.34 10.35
N THR A 267 4.52 -29.48 11.03
CA THR A 267 5.41 -29.74 12.16
C THR A 267 6.86 -29.78 11.68
N GLU A 268 7.84 -29.68 12.59
CA GLU A 268 9.25 -29.78 12.22
C GLU A 268 9.55 -31.15 11.57
N GLU A 269 8.92 -32.22 12.04
CA GLU A 269 9.06 -33.54 11.41
C GLU A 269 8.45 -33.57 10.00
N ALA A 270 7.43 -32.78 9.74
CA ALA A 270 6.86 -32.64 8.40
C ALA A 270 7.74 -31.79 7.47
N ARG A 271 8.48 -30.81 8.00
CA ARG A 271 9.51 -30.07 7.25
C ARG A 271 10.68 -30.97 6.89
N GLU A 272 11.18 -31.74 7.84
CA GLU A 272 12.31 -32.66 7.61
C GLU A 272 11.96 -33.72 6.55
N ARG A 273 10.74 -34.28 6.59
CA ARG A 273 10.27 -35.20 5.55
C ARG A 273 10.21 -34.53 4.18
N ALA A 274 9.64 -33.33 4.10
CA ALA A 274 9.56 -32.59 2.84
C ALA A 274 10.93 -32.22 2.28
N LEU A 275 11.91 -31.90 3.14
CA LEU A 275 13.28 -31.61 2.73
C LEU A 275 13.97 -32.87 2.18
N ALA A 276 13.83 -34.01 2.87
CA ALA A 276 14.38 -35.28 2.40
C ALA A 276 13.75 -35.75 1.07
N GLU A 277 12.46 -35.50 0.87
CA GLU A 277 11.77 -35.79 -0.41
C GLU A 277 12.31 -34.92 -1.55
N LEU A 278 12.63 -33.65 -1.30
CA LEU A 278 13.20 -32.73 -2.30
C LEU A 278 14.66 -33.03 -2.61
N GLU A 279 15.46 -33.43 -1.61
CA GLU A 279 16.87 -33.83 -1.81
C GLU A 279 17.00 -35.15 -2.58
N GLY A 280 15.97 -36.01 -2.55
CA GLY A 280 15.92 -37.25 -3.33
C GLY A 280 15.39 -37.09 -4.76
N MET A 281 14.99 -35.88 -5.17
CA MET A 281 14.58 -35.60 -6.54
C MET A 281 15.81 -35.14 -7.35
N ASP A 282 16.47 -36.10 -8.01
CA ASP A 282 17.38 -35.75 -9.11
C ASP A 282 16.57 -35.05 -10.21
N VAL A 283 17.06 -33.89 -10.63
CA VAL A 283 16.47 -33.11 -11.73
C VAL A 283 16.93 -33.77 -13.03
N ASP A 284 16.05 -34.56 -13.66
CA ASP A 284 16.21 -34.97 -15.07
C ASP A 284 16.20 -33.75 -16.02
#